data_AF-A0A1Y5K4U7-F1
#
_entry.id   AF-A0A1Y5K4U7-F1
#
_cell.length_a   1.000
_cell.length_b   1.000
_cell.length_c   1.000
_cell.angle_alpha   90.00
_cell.angle_beta   90.00
_cell.angle_gamma   90.00
#
_symmetry.space_group_name_H-M   'P 1'
#
loop_
_entity.id
_entity.type
_entity.pdbx_description
1 polymer ?
#
loop_
_entity_poly.entity_id
_entity_poly.type
_entity_poly.pdbx_seq_one_letter_code
_entity_poly.pdbx_strand_id
1 'polypeptide(L)'
;MFSFKPLLVGLTLATLSSSAFALTTIEQRDYDRLVSGDLTEVKKAAQSIVANNTNNAQVLDVLAEFVAQNYLHAPDYQLDTIAWACRALGETGNPRYRELLTSIVNSDAHKKVRKYAKRSLKSLPSTDASQYVVGSIDLKSIQKAPATNGSSLTGDDKAMFDIASGNLIEIKMLAQKYTTSGIPSQQVGDTLAEYFAQNYKTGQQHQYDTLAWVCKGLATDKNGRYKALIEDAEENSPIRAVRKHCPDEIEGKGPYYQAGTVDLVKVEKQLQ
;
A
#
# COMPACT_ATOMS: atom_id res chain seq x y z
N MET A 1 -48.60 11.48 58.70
CA MET A 1 -47.41 10.67 58.43
C MET A 1 -47.53 10.08 57.03
N PHE A 2 -46.94 10.72 56.02
CA PHE A 2 -46.73 10.11 54.70
C PHE A 2 -45.36 10.55 54.20
N SER A 3 -44.45 9.58 54.10
CA SER A 3 -43.07 9.77 53.65
C SER A 3 -42.98 9.27 52.21
N PHE A 4 -42.81 10.19 51.25
CA PHE A 4 -42.50 9.88 49.87
C PHE A 4 -40.97 9.95 49.68
N LYS A 5 -40.35 8.81 49.36
CA LYS A 5 -38.99 8.77 48.83
C LYS A 5 -39.06 8.89 47.31
N PRO A 6 -38.34 9.83 46.66
CA PRO A 6 -38.15 9.76 45.23
C PRO A 6 -37.01 8.78 44.91
N LEU A 7 -37.32 7.78 44.08
CA LEU A 7 -36.38 6.86 43.47
C LEU A 7 -35.73 7.58 42.28
N LEU A 8 -34.47 8.00 42.43
CA LEU A 8 -33.65 8.54 41.34
C LEU A 8 -33.13 7.38 40.49
N VAL A 9 -33.77 7.12 39.35
CA VAL A 9 -33.24 6.23 38.31
C VAL A 9 -32.33 7.06 37.41
N GLY A 10 -31.03 7.00 37.64
CA GLY A 10 -30.02 7.55 36.75
C GLY A 10 -29.86 6.66 35.52
N LEU A 11 -30.38 7.10 34.38
CA LEU A 11 -30.15 6.49 33.07
C LEU A 11 -28.85 7.07 32.48
N THR A 12 -27.71 6.44 32.77
CA THR A 12 -26.44 6.79 32.13
C THR A 12 -26.37 6.13 30.75
N LEU A 13 -26.69 6.89 29.70
CA LEU A 13 -26.50 6.50 28.31
C LEU A 13 -25.01 6.61 27.97
N ALA A 14 -24.27 5.50 28.08
CA ALA A 14 -22.89 5.42 27.60
C ALA A 14 -22.90 5.30 26.07
N THR A 15 -22.75 6.42 25.37
CA THR A 15 -22.47 6.43 23.93
C THR A 15 -21.04 5.93 23.71
N LEU A 16 -20.90 4.66 23.34
CA LEU A 16 -19.67 4.13 22.74
C LEU A 16 -19.51 4.77 21.36
N SER A 17 -18.83 5.91 21.31
CA SER A 17 -18.36 6.50 20.07
C SER A 17 -17.33 5.56 19.46
N SER A 18 -17.74 4.71 18.53
CA SER A 18 -16.80 3.98 17.68
C SER A 18 -16.08 5.00 16.81
N SER A 19 -14.84 5.33 17.17
CA SER A 19 -13.95 6.15 16.37
C SER A 19 -13.70 5.42 15.05
N ALA A 20 -14.40 5.81 13.98
CA ALA A 20 -13.99 5.45 12.64
C ALA A 20 -12.68 6.21 12.37
N PHE A 21 -11.55 5.52 12.42
CA PHE A 21 -10.28 6.10 11.98
C PHE A 21 -10.40 6.37 10.48
N ALA A 22 -10.14 7.60 10.07
CA ALA A 22 -10.06 7.95 8.66
C ALA A 22 -8.95 7.13 7.99
N LEU A 23 -9.22 6.60 6.79
CA LEU A 23 -8.23 5.86 6.01
C LEU A 23 -7.03 6.76 5.69
N THR A 24 -5.84 6.19 5.77
CA THR A 24 -4.65 6.86 5.21
C THR A 24 -4.77 6.99 3.69
N THR A 25 -3.95 7.85 3.07
CA THR A 25 -3.92 8.03 1.61
C THR A 25 -3.71 6.71 0.85
N ILE A 26 -2.83 5.85 1.35
CA ILE A 26 -2.56 4.52 0.76
C ILE A 26 -3.79 3.61 0.94
N GLU A 27 -4.37 3.58 2.14
CA GLU A 27 -5.54 2.77 2.46
C GLU A 27 -6.77 3.16 1.63
N GLN A 28 -7.02 4.46 1.47
CA GLN A 28 -8.12 4.96 0.66
C GLN A 28 -7.94 4.55 -0.81
N ARG A 29 -6.73 4.68 -1.35
CA ARG A 29 -6.45 4.24 -2.73
C ARG A 29 -6.62 2.74 -2.91
N ASP A 30 -6.11 1.94 -1.97
CA ASP A 30 -6.27 0.49 -2.03
C ASP A 30 -7.75 0.12 -1.92
N TYR A 31 -8.52 0.82 -1.07
CA TYR A 31 -9.97 0.70 -1.03
C TYR A 31 -10.61 1.02 -2.40
N ASP A 32 -10.30 2.16 -3.01
CA ASP A 32 -10.87 2.56 -4.30
C ASP A 32 -10.54 1.57 -5.43
N ARG A 33 -9.30 1.05 -5.44
CA ARG A 33 -8.87 0.00 -6.37
C ARG A 33 -9.63 -1.29 -6.20
N LEU A 34 -9.87 -1.72 -4.96
CA LEU A 34 -10.66 -2.91 -4.66
C LEU A 34 -12.11 -2.72 -5.07
N VAL A 35 -12.67 -1.55 -4.76
CA VAL A 35 -14.02 -1.18 -5.13
C VAL A 35 -14.17 -1.11 -6.64
N SER A 36 -13.17 -0.69 -7.41
CA SER A 36 -13.29 -0.66 -8.89
C SER A 36 -13.68 -2.01 -9.51
N GLY A 37 -13.34 -3.12 -8.85
CA GLY A 37 -13.57 -4.48 -9.34
C GLY A 37 -12.69 -4.89 -10.53
N ASP A 38 -11.87 -3.97 -11.07
CA ASP A 38 -10.91 -4.30 -12.12
C ASP A 38 -9.81 -5.19 -11.56
N LEU A 39 -9.53 -6.31 -12.23
CA LEU A 39 -8.59 -7.32 -11.74
C LEU A 39 -7.16 -6.83 -11.65
N THR A 40 -6.78 -5.86 -12.49
CA THR A 40 -5.46 -5.23 -12.46
C THR A 40 -5.36 -4.33 -11.24
N GLU A 41 -6.38 -3.51 -10.98
CA GLU A 41 -6.41 -2.63 -9.81
C GLU A 41 -6.53 -3.41 -8.49
N VAL A 42 -7.36 -4.45 -8.42
CA VAL A 42 -7.42 -5.34 -7.25
C VAL A 42 -6.06 -5.99 -6.98
N LYS A 43 -5.35 -6.42 -8.03
CA LYS A 43 -4.01 -6.98 -7.87
C LYS A 43 -3.02 -5.94 -7.35
N LYS A 44 -3.05 -4.70 -7.90
CA LYS A 44 -2.21 -3.60 -7.41
C LYS A 44 -2.52 -3.28 -5.94
N ALA A 45 -3.78 -3.26 -5.54
CA ALA A 45 -4.17 -3.07 -4.14
C ALA A 45 -3.62 -4.20 -3.25
N ALA A 46 -3.76 -5.46 -3.64
CA ALA A 46 -3.18 -6.58 -2.89
C ALA A 46 -1.64 -6.49 -2.77
N GLN A 47 -0.96 -6.06 -3.84
CA GLN A 47 0.49 -5.82 -3.81
C GLN A 47 0.87 -4.63 -2.93
N SER A 48 0.08 -3.56 -2.96
CA SER A 48 0.23 -2.37 -2.11
C SER A 48 0.05 -2.71 -0.64
N ILE A 49 -0.99 -3.46 -0.28
CA ILE A 49 -1.24 -3.93 1.08
C ILE A 49 -0.04 -4.71 1.63
N VAL A 50 0.51 -5.62 0.81
CA VAL A 50 1.74 -6.37 1.15
C VAL A 50 2.93 -5.44 1.32
N ALA A 51 3.15 -4.53 0.37
CA ALA A 51 4.32 -3.66 0.36
C ALA A 51 4.29 -2.67 1.53
N ASN A 52 3.14 -2.09 1.84
CA ASN A 52 2.95 -1.03 2.83
C ASN A 52 2.52 -1.57 4.20
N ASN A 53 2.39 -2.89 4.36
CA ASN A 53 1.92 -3.54 5.59
C ASN A 53 0.58 -2.99 6.10
N THR A 54 -0.34 -2.70 5.18
CA THR A 54 -1.67 -2.15 5.48
C THR A 54 -2.49 -3.17 6.27
N ASN A 55 -2.99 -2.78 7.45
CA ASN A 55 -3.73 -3.67 8.35
C ASN A 55 -5.16 -3.20 8.67
N ASN A 56 -5.64 -2.16 7.99
CA ASN A 56 -6.96 -1.60 8.22
C ASN A 56 -8.08 -2.58 7.85
N ALA A 57 -8.93 -2.91 8.82
CA ALA A 57 -9.99 -3.90 8.65
C ALA A 57 -10.98 -3.55 7.55
N GLN A 58 -11.28 -2.25 7.32
CA GLN A 58 -12.20 -1.85 6.26
C GLN A 58 -11.67 -2.19 4.87
N VAL A 59 -10.38 -1.93 4.60
CA VAL A 59 -9.73 -2.26 3.33
C VAL A 59 -9.63 -3.77 3.14
N LEU A 60 -9.22 -4.47 4.20
CA LEU A 60 -9.01 -5.91 4.17
C LEU A 60 -10.32 -6.70 4.07
N ASP A 61 -11.42 -6.20 4.65
CA ASP A 61 -12.74 -6.83 4.52
C ASP A 61 -13.26 -6.74 3.07
N VAL A 62 -13.01 -5.63 2.35
CA VAL A 62 -13.32 -5.55 0.91
C VAL A 62 -12.47 -6.55 0.11
N LEU A 63 -11.17 -6.66 0.40
CA LEU A 63 -10.30 -7.65 -0.24
C LEU A 63 -10.75 -9.10 0.06
N ALA A 64 -11.14 -9.37 1.30
CA ALA A 64 -11.65 -10.67 1.73
C ALA A 64 -12.95 -11.03 1.00
N GLU A 65 -13.86 -10.08 0.84
CA GLU A 65 -15.08 -10.29 0.06
C GLU A 65 -14.76 -10.56 -1.42
N PHE A 66 -13.83 -9.82 -2.02
CA PHE A 66 -13.38 -10.09 -3.39
C PHE A 66 -12.86 -11.52 -3.52
N VAL A 67 -12.03 -11.99 -2.59
CA VAL A 67 -11.55 -13.37 -2.60
C VAL A 67 -12.71 -14.34 -2.47
N ALA A 68 -13.60 -14.14 -1.50
CA ALA A 68 -14.72 -15.04 -1.20
C ALA A 68 -15.66 -15.21 -2.40
N GLN A 69 -15.90 -14.16 -3.18
CA GLN A 69 -16.78 -14.21 -4.35
C GLN A 69 -16.13 -14.86 -5.59
N ASN A 70 -14.80 -14.89 -5.69
CA ASN A 70 -14.11 -15.24 -6.93
C ASN A 70 -13.28 -16.53 -6.87
N TYR A 71 -12.94 -17.07 -5.69
CA TYR A 71 -11.92 -18.10 -5.56
C TYR A 71 -12.27 -19.48 -6.15
N LEU A 72 -13.54 -19.91 -6.10
CA LEU A 72 -13.93 -21.30 -6.32
C LEU A 72 -13.80 -21.74 -7.78
N HIS A 73 -14.19 -20.88 -8.73
CA HIS A 73 -14.22 -21.16 -10.17
C HIS A 73 -13.48 -20.10 -10.99
N ALA A 74 -12.41 -19.53 -10.40
CA ALA A 74 -11.62 -18.49 -11.03
C ALA A 74 -11.02 -18.97 -12.37
N PRO A 75 -11.26 -18.26 -13.49
CA PRO A 75 -10.58 -18.54 -14.75
C PRO A 75 -9.09 -18.18 -14.65
N ASP A 76 -8.26 -18.72 -15.56
CA ASP A 76 -6.80 -18.64 -15.48
C ASP A 76 -6.26 -17.21 -15.31
N TYR A 77 -6.86 -16.24 -16.00
CA TYR A 77 -6.44 -14.84 -15.93
C TYR A 77 -6.70 -14.18 -14.56
N GLN A 78 -7.60 -14.73 -13.72
CA GLN A 78 -7.88 -14.24 -12.36
C GLN A 78 -7.01 -14.89 -11.29
N LEU A 79 -6.43 -16.05 -11.58
CA LEU A 79 -5.73 -16.87 -10.57
C LEU A 79 -4.58 -16.14 -9.89
N ASP A 80 -3.87 -15.26 -10.62
CA ASP A 80 -2.76 -14.50 -10.04
C ASP A 80 -3.24 -13.39 -9.11
N THR A 81 -4.31 -12.68 -9.48
CA THR A 81 -4.94 -11.65 -8.64
C THR A 81 -5.44 -12.26 -7.33
N ILE A 82 -6.15 -13.38 -7.39
CA ILE A 82 -6.67 -14.06 -6.19
C ILE A 82 -5.51 -14.61 -5.33
N ALA A 83 -4.45 -15.12 -5.95
CA ALA A 83 -3.26 -15.57 -5.21
C ALA A 83 -2.59 -14.41 -4.44
N TRP A 84 -2.47 -13.23 -5.06
CA TRP A 84 -1.99 -12.02 -4.40
C TRP A 84 -2.93 -11.55 -3.29
N ALA A 85 -4.23 -11.58 -3.52
CA ALA A 85 -5.22 -11.23 -2.50
C ALA A 85 -5.13 -12.16 -1.27
N CYS A 86 -5.06 -13.48 -1.46
CA CYS A 86 -4.80 -14.42 -0.38
C CYS A 86 -3.49 -14.10 0.35
N ARG A 87 -2.42 -13.79 -0.39
CA ARG A 87 -1.12 -13.43 0.19
C ARG A 87 -1.24 -12.18 1.08
N ALA A 88 -1.87 -11.13 0.58
CA ALA A 88 -2.07 -9.88 1.31
C ALA A 88 -2.81 -10.12 2.63
N LEU A 89 -3.93 -10.85 2.61
CA LEU A 89 -4.65 -11.21 3.85
C LEU A 89 -3.75 -11.91 4.88
N GLY A 90 -2.89 -12.84 4.43
CA GLY A 90 -1.98 -13.56 5.32
C GLY A 90 -0.80 -12.74 5.85
N GLU A 91 -0.21 -11.86 5.02
CA GLU A 91 0.95 -11.05 5.40
C GLU A 91 0.59 -9.90 6.36
N THR A 92 -0.69 -9.51 6.44
CA THR A 92 -1.16 -8.53 7.44
C THR A 92 -1.05 -9.02 8.89
N GLY A 93 -0.95 -10.34 9.10
CA GLY A 93 -0.96 -10.94 10.44
C GLY A 93 -2.32 -10.87 11.16
N ASN A 94 -3.40 -10.43 10.51
CA ASN A 94 -4.71 -10.29 11.13
C ASN A 94 -5.49 -11.63 11.19
N PRO A 95 -5.68 -12.24 12.39
CA PRO A 95 -6.35 -13.55 12.52
C PRO A 95 -7.82 -13.57 12.11
N ARG A 96 -8.44 -12.40 11.86
CA ARG A 96 -9.82 -12.29 11.36
C ARG A 96 -10.07 -13.06 10.06
N TYR A 97 -9.06 -13.25 9.21
CA TYR A 97 -9.23 -13.84 7.88
C TYR A 97 -8.92 -15.35 7.83
N ARG A 98 -8.71 -16.00 8.98
CA ARG A 98 -8.33 -17.43 9.04
C ARG A 98 -9.40 -18.35 8.48
N GLU A 99 -10.66 -18.15 8.86
CA GLU A 99 -11.75 -19.02 8.40
C GLU A 99 -11.89 -19.00 6.89
N LEU A 100 -11.87 -17.81 6.27
CA LEU A 100 -11.92 -17.67 4.81
C LEU A 100 -10.76 -18.43 4.15
N LEU A 101 -9.51 -18.22 4.61
CA LEU A 101 -8.35 -18.91 4.06
C LEU A 101 -8.42 -20.44 4.27
N THR A 102 -8.97 -20.89 5.39
CA THR A 102 -9.19 -22.31 5.69
C THR A 102 -10.20 -22.93 4.73
N SER A 103 -11.32 -22.25 4.49
CA SER A 103 -12.35 -22.66 3.52
C SER A 103 -11.77 -22.79 2.11
N ILE A 104 -10.91 -21.86 1.68
CA ILE A 104 -10.24 -21.93 0.37
C ILE A 104 -9.32 -23.15 0.30
N VAL A 105 -8.52 -23.41 1.34
CA VAL A 105 -7.60 -24.56 1.39
C VAL A 105 -8.34 -25.89 1.28
N ASN A 106 -9.53 -26.00 1.89
CA ASN A 106 -10.33 -27.22 1.95
C ASN A 106 -11.36 -27.34 0.80
N SER A 107 -11.36 -26.40 -0.14
CA SER A 107 -12.28 -26.39 -1.29
C SER A 107 -11.68 -27.05 -2.54
N ASP A 108 -12.51 -27.15 -3.59
CA ASP A 108 -12.09 -27.58 -4.93
C ASP A 108 -11.49 -26.45 -5.79
N ALA A 109 -11.22 -25.28 -5.20
CA ALA A 109 -10.62 -24.14 -5.91
C ALA A 109 -9.30 -24.48 -6.58
N HIS A 110 -8.90 -23.73 -7.61
CA HIS A 110 -7.69 -24.03 -8.39
C HIS A 110 -6.42 -24.19 -7.51
N LYS A 111 -5.56 -25.16 -7.86
CA LYS A 111 -4.36 -25.55 -7.08
C LYS A 111 -3.46 -24.37 -6.68
N LYS A 112 -3.34 -23.36 -7.55
CA LYS A 112 -2.56 -22.14 -7.29
C LYS A 112 -3.17 -21.35 -6.13
N VAL A 113 -4.48 -21.10 -6.17
CA VAL A 113 -5.20 -20.36 -5.14
C VAL A 113 -5.07 -21.07 -3.79
N ARG A 114 -5.32 -22.39 -3.73
CA ARG A 114 -5.14 -23.18 -2.50
C ARG A 114 -3.72 -23.14 -1.95
N LYS A 115 -2.70 -23.18 -2.83
CA LYS A 115 -1.28 -23.07 -2.45
C LYS A 115 -1.00 -21.74 -1.72
N TYR A 116 -1.49 -20.63 -2.27
CA TYR A 116 -1.28 -19.32 -1.66
C TYR A 116 -2.10 -19.16 -0.38
N ALA A 117 -3.37 -19.58 -0.37
CA ALA A 117 -4.18 -19.57 0.84
C ALA A 117 -3.55 -20.40 1.99
N LYS A 118 -3.01 -21.58 1.68
CA LYS A 118 -2.29 -22.42 2.66
C LYS A 118 -1.05 -21.74 3.21
N ARG A 119 -0.30 -21.02 2.37
CA ARG A 119 0.87 -20.25 2.81
C ARG A 119 0.44 -19.10 3.72
N SER A 120 -0.56 -18.33 3.31
CA SER A 120 -1.13 -17.22 4.07
C SER A 120 -1.66 -17.64 5.43
N LEU A 121 -2.37 -18.77 5.49
CA LEU A 121 -2.93 -19.31 6.73
C LEU A 121 -1.85 -19.64 7.78
N LYS A 122 -0.63 -19.99 7.33
CA LYS A 122 0.52 -20.23 8.23
C LYS A 122 1.13 -18.94 8.78
N SER A 123 0.96 -17.81 8.08
CA SER A 123 1.46 -16.50 8.50
C SER A 123 0.56 -15.82 9.53
N LEU A 124 -0.71 -16.21 9.58
CA LEU A 124 -1.65 -15.68 10.56
C LEU A 124 -1.48 -16.36 11.93
N PRO A 125 -1.59 -15.63 13.05
CA PRO A 125 -1.58 -16.22 14.39
C PRO A 125 -2.85 -17.06 14.61
N SER A 126 -2.81 -18.04 15.51
CA SER A 126 -3.97 -18.90 15.86
C SER A 126 -4.83 -18.33 17.00
N THR A 127 -4.70 -17.04 17.30
CA THR A 127 -5.43 -16.38 18.39
C THR A 127 -6.92 -16.26 18.07
N ASP A 128 -7.76 -16.41 19.08
CA ASP A 128 -9.19 -16.17 18.97
C ASP A 128 -9.46 -14.71 18.62
N ALA A 129 -10.12 -14.49 17.48
CA ALA A 129 -10.52 -13.17 16.99
C ALA A 129 -11.85 -13.28 16.24
N SER A 130 -12.63 -12.21 16.23
CA SER A 130 -13.87 -12.13 15.46
C SER A 130 -13.57 -12.34 13.97
N GLN A 131 -14.06 -13.44 13.42
CA GLN A 131 -13.78 -13.84 12.05
C GLN A 131 -14.52 -12.96 11.03
N TYR A 132 -13.95 -12.87 9.84
CA TYR A 132 -14.59 -12.21 8.71
C TYR A 132 -15.85 -12.99 8.28
N VAL A 133 -16.96 -12.29 8.09
CA VAL A 133 -18.22 -12.89 7.65
C VAL A 133 -18.36 -12.71 6.14
N VAL A 134 -18.28 -13.79 5.38
CA VAL A 134 -18.50 -13.78 3.93
C VAL A 134 -19.90 -13.24 3.60
N GLY A 135 -19.98 -12.31 2.66
CA GLY A 135 -21.21 -11.61 2.30
C GLY A 135 -21.56 -10.42 3.21
N SER A 136 -20.71 -10.07 4.17
CA SER A 136 -20.92 -8.87 5.02
C SER A 136 -20.69 -7.55 4.27
N ILE A 137 -20.00 -7.61 3.13
CA ILE A 137 -19.77 -6.47 2.24
C ILE A 137 -20.52 -6.71 0.93
N ASP A 138 -21.40 -5.78 0.54
CA ASP A 138 -22.01 -5.79 -0.79
C ASP A 138 -21.11 -5.04 -1.78
N LEU A 139 -20.19 -5.76 -2.43
CA LEU A 139 -19.27 -5.20 -3.43
C LEU A 139 -19.98 -4.48 -4.58
N LYS A 140 -21.16 -4.97 -4.99
CA LYS A 140 -21.91 -4.37 -6.10
C LYS A 140 -22.54 -3.05 -5.70
N SER A 141 -22.93 -2.90 -4.43
CA SER A 141 -23.45 -1.63 -3.91
C SER A 141 -22.36 -0.56 -3.86
N ILE A 142 -21.18 -0.89 -3.35
CA ILE A 142 -20.07 0.05 -3.19
C ILE A 142 -19.41 0.40 -4.54
N GLN A 143 -19.45 -0.52 -5.52
CA GLN A 143 -19.03 -0.27 -6.91
C GLN A 143 -19.88 0.78 -7.64
N LYS A 144 -21.18 0.84 -7.32
CA LYS A 144 -22.13 1.75 -7.98
C LYS A 144 -22.18 3.12 -7.33
N ALA A 145 -21.67 3.25 -6.11
CA ALA A 145 -21.47 4.56 -5.51
C ALA A 145 -20.48 5.34 -6.39
N PRO A 146 -20.70 6.64 -6.66
CA PRO A 146 -19.70 7.44 -7.34
C PRO A 146 -18.40 7.32 -6.55
N ALA A 147 -17.34 6.81 -7.19
CA ALA A 147 -16.02 6.74 -6.59
C ALA A 147 -15.72 8.10 -5.96
N THR A 148 -15.59 8.13 -4.64
CA THR A 148 -15.31 9.35 -3.89
C THR A 148 -13.94 9.86 -4.33
N ASN A 149 -13.93 10.80 -5.29
CA ASN A 149 -12.78 11.56 -5.75
C ASN A 149 -11.47 10.75 -5.79
N GLY A 150 -11.43 9.68 -6.59
CA GLY A 150 -10.14 9.13 -7.01
C GLY A 150 -9.34 10.27 -7.64
N SER A 151 -8.19 10.61 -7.06
CA SER A 151 -7.57 11.91 -7.30
C SER A 151 -7.43 12.16 -8.81
N SER A 152 -7.99 13.28 -9.28
CA SER A 152 -7.93 13.71 -10.70
C SER A 152 -6.51 14.06 -11.14
N LEU A 153 -5.51 13.75 -10.33
CA LEU A 153 -4.12 14.04 -10.59
C LEU A 153 -3.65 13.24 -11.80
N THR A 154 -2.96 13.93 -12.70
CA THR A 154 -2.34 13.33 -13.87
C THR A 154 -0.92 13.86 -14.00
N GLY A 155 -0.11 13.19 -14.82
CA GLY A 155 1.26 13.63 -15.08
C GLY A 155 2.11 13.77 -13.81
N ASP A 156 2.79 14.90 -13.69
CA ASP A 156 3.77 15.19 -12.64
C ASP A 156 3.12 15.27 -11.25
N ASP A 157 1.92 15.84 -11.14
CA ASP A 157 1.22 15.95 -9.86
C ASP A 157 0.90 14.56 -9.29
N LYS A 158 0.45 13.63 -10.15
CA LYS A 158 0.22 12.24 -9.72
C LYS A 158 1.53 11.60 -9.27
N ALA A 159 2.61 11.78 -10.02
CA ALA A 159 3.91 11.20 -9.68
C ALA A 159 4.42 11.75 -8.34
N MET A 160 4.38 13.07 -8.14
CA MET A 160 4.79 13.70 -6.89
C MET A 160 3.93 13.25 -5.71
N PHE A 161 2.61 13.15 -5.89
CA PHE A 161 1.72 12.66 -4.85
C PHE A 161 2.02 11.21 -4.48
N ASP A 162 2.20 10.32 -5.45
CA ASP A 162 2.53 8.91 -5.20
C ASP A 162 3.86 8.73 -4.45
N ILE A 163 4.84 9.58 -4.76
CA ILE A 163 6.14 9.61 -4.09
C ILE A 163 5.98 10.15 -2.66
N ALA A 164 5.32 11.30 -2.51
CA ALA A 164 5.14 11.97 -1.24
C ALA A 164 4.31 11.12 -0.25
N SER A 165 3.29 10.42 -0.73
CA SER A 165 2.49 9.50 0.08
C SER A 165 3.20 8.19 0.42
N GLY A 166 4.45 7.99 -0.03
CA GLY A 166 5.24 6.78 0.24
C GLY A 166 4.70 5.50 -0.42
N ASN A 167 3.98 5.60 -1.55
CA ASN A 167 3.39 4.43 -2.18
C ASN A 167 4.46 3.58 -2.88
N LEU A 168 4.93 2.52 -2.21
CA LEU A 168 6.08 1.73 -2.67
C LEU A 168 5.90 1.10 -4.06
N ILE A 169 4.68 0.70 -4.42
CA ILE A 169 4.40 0.09 -5.73
C ILE A 169 4.47 1.15 -6.83
N GLU A 170 3.80 2.29 -6.64
CA GLU A 170 3.83 3.38 -7.62
C GLU A 170 5.24 3.98 -7.73
N ILE A 171 5.93 4.23 -6.61
CA ILE A 171 7.30 4.74 -6.59
C ILE A 171 8.23 3.81 -7.37
N LYS A 172 8.13 2.49 -7.14
CA LYS A 172 8.94 1.51 -7.87
C LYS A 172 8.63 1.55 -9.37
N MET A 173 7.36 1.60 -9.75
CA MET A 173 6.95 1.66 -11.15
C MET A 173 7.44 2.94 -11.83
N LEU A 174 7.33 4.09 -11.16
CA LEU A 174 7.85 5.37 -11.63
C LEU A 174 9.37 5.31 -11.81
N ALA A 175 10.09 4.84 -10.80
CA ALA A 175 11.54 4.72 -10.85
C ALA A 175 12.01 3.79 -11.99
N GLN A 176 11.36 2.63 -12.17
CA GLN A 176 11.59 1.74 -13.31
C GLN A 176 11.34 2.43 -14.64
N LYS A 177 10.22 3.16 -14.77
CA LYS A 177 9.90 3.93 -15.97
C LYS A 177 10.97 4.99 -16.25
N TYR A 178 11.50 5.67 -15.24
CA TYR A 178 12.53 6.69 -15.41
C TYR A 178 13.87 6.10 -15.89
N THR A 179 14.17 4.84 -15.58
CA THR A 179 15.37 4.17 -16.15
C THR A 179 15.36 4.07 -17.67
N THR A 180 14.18 4.14 -18.29
CA THR A 180 14.02 4.02 -19.75
C THR A 180 13.63 5.33 -20.43
N SER A 181 12.79 6.14 -19.76
CA SER A 181 12.24 7.38 -20.32
C SER A 181 12.88 8.66 -19.79
N GLY A 182 13.75 8.55 -18.77
CA GLY A 182 14.23 9.70 -18.01
C GLY A 182 13.19 10.25 -17.04
N ILE A 183 13.62 11.15 -16.17
CA ILE A 183 12.76 11.85 -15.22
C ILE A 183 11.97 12.93 -15.98
N PRO A 184 10.64 13.02 -15.84
CA PRO A 184 9.79 13.88 -16.66
C PRO A 184 10.01 15.38 -16.38
N SER A 185 10.29 15.74 -15.13
CA SER A 185 10.58 17.11 -14.72
C SER A 185 11.48 17.15 -13.49
N GLN A 186 12.12 18.30 -13.27
CA GLN A 186 12.96 18.51 -12.09
C GLN A 186 12.17 18.38 -10.79
N GLN A 187 10.92 18.85 -10.74
CA GLN A 187 10.08 18.75 -9.52
C GLN A 187 9.82 17.30 -9.13
N VAL A 188 9.52 16.45 -10.11
CA VAL A 188 9.34 15.01 -9.88
C VAL A 188 10.64 14.36 -9.41
N GLY A 189 11.76 14.72 -10.03
CA GLY A 189 13.07 14.21 -9.62
C GLY A 189 13.50 14.67 -8.22
N ASP A 190 13.28 15.94 -7.88
CA ASP A 190 13.56 16.51 -6.55
C ASP A 190 12.68 15.83 -5.48
N THR A 191 11.40 15.60 -5.77
CA THR A 191 10.49 14.86 -4.88
C THR A 191 10.95 13.40 -4.68
N LEU A 192 11.37 12.73 -5.76
CA LEU A 192 11.90 11.38 -5.71
C LEU A 192 13.22 11.29 -4.95
N ALA A 193 14.10 12.28 -5.12
CA ALA A 193 15.36 12.40 -4.42
C ALA A 193 15.15 12.64 -2.92
N GLU A 194 14.18 13.47 -2.55
CA GLU A 194 13.82 13.66 -1.15
C GLU A 194 13.30 12.38 -0.50
N TYR A 195 12.39 11.67 -1.18
CA TYR A 195 11.92 10.37 -0.72
C TYR A 195 13.09 9.39 -0.52
N PHE A 196 14.02 9.34 -1.48
CA PHE A 196 15.20 8.50 -1.37
C PHE A 196 16.07 8.89 -0.18
N ALA A 197 16.39 10.19 -0.03
CA ALA A 197 17.21 10.73 1.05
C ALA A 197 16.68 10.38 2.43
N GLN A 198 15.35 10.44 2.62
CA GLN A 198 14.71 10.10 3.88
C GLN A 198 14.69 8.58 4.18
N ASN A 199 14.87 7.72 3.18
CA ASN A 199 14.60 6.28 3.31
C ASN A 199 15.77 5.35 2.97
N TYR A 200 16.85 5.79 2.31
CA TYR A 200 17.95 4.89 1.90
C TYR A 200 18.73 4.26 3.07
N LYS A 201 18.48 4.73 4.31
CA LYS A 201 19.01 4.19 5.58
C LYS A 201 17.99 3.37 6.39
N THR A 202 16.82 3.09 5.84
CA THR A 202 15.75 2.35 6.53
C THR A 202 16.16 0.92 6.90
N GLY A 203 15.61 0.41 8.01
CA GLY A 203 15.68 -1.02 8.38
C GLY A 203 14.52 -1.85 7.82
N GLN A 204 13.61 -1.23 7.06
CA GLN A 204 12.40 -1.88 6.57
C GLN A 204 12.68 -2.66 5.28
N GLN A 205 12.86 -3.98 5.42
CA GLN A 205 13.25 -4.87 4.32
C GLN A 205 12.34 -4.79 3.08
N HIS A 206 11.05 -4.55 3.27
CA HIS A 206 10.08 -4.44 2.17
C HIS A 206 10.31 -3.21 1.28
N GLN A 207 11.05 -2.20 1.73
CA GLN A 207 11.38 -1.00 0.95
C GLN A 207 12.64 -1.14 0.09
N TYR A 208 13.49 -2.14 0.37
CA TYR A 208 14.85 -2.22 -0.18
C TYR A 208 14.89 -2.27 -1.71
N ASP A 209 13.99 -3.02 -2.32
CA ASP A 209 13.92 -3.16 -3.78
C ASP A 209 13.42 -1.86 -4.43
N THR A 210 12.42 -1.19 -3.84
CA THR A 210 11.95 0.12 -4.30
C THR A 210 13.09 1.12 -4.26
N LEU A 211 13.82 1.22 -3.16
CA LEU A 211 14.94 2.15 -3.01
C LEU A 211 16.07 1.90 -4.03
N ALA A 212 16.37 0.64 -4.33
CA ALA A 212 17.33 0.30 -5.39
C ALA A 212 16.88 0.79 -6.78
N TRP A 213 15.59 0.69 -7.10
CA TRP A 213 15.05 1.25 -8.34
C TRP A 213 15.04 2.76 -8.35
N VAL A 214 14.69 3.39 -7.22
CA VAL A 214 14.74 4.85 -7.07
C VAL A 214 16.13 5.37 -7.38
N CYS A 215 17.17 4.75 -6.81
CA CYS A 215 18.55 5.13 -7.08
C CYS A 215 18.90 5.07 -8.58
N LYS A 216 18.53 3.97 -9.26
CA LYS A 216 18.72 3.82 -10.71
C LYS A 216 17.95 4.86 -11.52
N GLY A 217 16.73 5.18 -11.12
CA GLY A 217 15.90 6.18 -11.79
C GLY A 217 16.51 7.57 -11.68
N LEU A 218 16.96 7.96 -10.48
CA LEU A 218 17.61 9.25 -10.23
C LEU A 218 18.92 9.40 -11.02
N ALA A 219 19.68 8.33 -11.18
CA ALA A 219 20.93 8.35 -11.95
C ALA A 219 20.75 8.62 -13.46
N THR A 220 19.52 8.60 -13.98
CA THR A 220 19.25 8.96 -15.39
C THR A 220 19.26 10.47 -15.65
N ASP A 221 19.34 11.30 -14.61
CA ASP A 221 19.45 12.74 -14.78
C ASP A 221 20.80 13.12 -15.42
N LYS A 222 20.74 13.65 -16.65
CA LYS A 222 21.92 14.00 -17.44
C LYS A 222 22.73 15.16 -16.86
N ASN A 223 22.12 15.97 -15.98
CA ASN A 223 22.80 17.10 -15.36
C ASN A 223 23.60 16.67 -14.13
N GLY A 224 23.45 15.43 -13.67
CA GLY A 224 24.09 14.91 -12.46
C GLY A 224 23.54 15.56 -11.19
N ARG A 225 22.30 16.09 -11.22
CA ARG A 225 21.69 16.80 -10.10
C ARG A 225 21.64 15.94 -8.84
N TYR A 226 21.34 14.66 -8.95
CA TYR A 226 21.19 13.76 -7.80
C TYR A 226 22.48 12.99 -7.45
N LYS A 227 23.59 13.30 -8.13
CA LYS A 227 24.85 12.57 -8.02
C LYS A 227 25.35 12.44 -6.58
N ALA A 228 25.49 13.56 -5.86
CA ALA A 228 26.00 13.56 -4.49
C ALA A 228 25.17 12.71 -3.52
N LEU A 229 23.84 12.70 -3.69
CA LEU A 229 22.94 11.87 -2.87
C LEU A 229 23.11 10.38 -3.20
N ILE A 230 23.32 10.05 -4.48
CA ILE A 230 23.50 8.67 -4.91
C ILE A 230 24.85 8.13 -4.42
N GLU A 231 25.93 8.90 -4.55
CA GLU A 231 27.26 8.54 -4.04
C GLU A 231 27.24 8.33 -2.52
N ASP A 232 26.59 9.22 -1.76
CA ASP A 232 26.41 9.04 -0.32
C ASP A 232 25.59 7.79 0.02
N ALA A 233 24.55 7.47 -0.74
CA ALA A 233 23.78 6.25 -0.55
C ALA A 233 24.57 4.98 -0.91
N GLU A 234 25.41 5.03 -1.93
CA GLU A 234 26.29 3.93 -2.31
C GLU A 234 27.30 3.60 -1.20
N GLU A 235 27.92 4.63 -0.63
CA GLU A 235 28.93 4.48 0.42
C GLU A 235 28.29 4.12 1.78
N ASN A 236 27.21 4.81 2.15
CA ASN A 236 26.72 4.85 3.53
C ASN A 236 25.38 4.14 3.75
N SER A 237 24.70 3.61 2.72
CA SER A 237 23.46 2.86 2.95
C SER A 237 23.75 1.57 3.73
N PRO A 238 22.97 1.19 4.76
CA PRO A 238 23.02 -0.13 5.36
C PRO A 238 22.47 -1.22 4.42
N ILE A 239 21.72 -0.84 3.38
CA ILE A 239 21.03 -1.75 2.47
C ILE A 239 21.96 -2.18 1.35
N ARG A 240 22.38 -3.45 1.35
CA ARG A 240 23.25 -4.02 0.31
C ARG A 240 22.69 -3.82 -1.11
N ALA A 241 21.37 -3.91 -1.27
CA ALA A 241 20.72 -3.72 -2.57
C ALA A 241 20.91 -2.29 -3.10
N VAL A 242 20.80 -1.27 -2.23
CA VAL A 242 21.04 0.13 -2.61
C VAL A 242 22.50 0.31 -3.03
N ARG A 243 23.46 -0.09 -2.18
CA ARG A 243 24.90 0.01 -2.48
C ARG A 243 25.30 -0.68 -3.79
N LYS A 244 24.66 -1.80 -4.12
CA LYS A 244 24.96 -2.57 -5.34
C LYS A 244 24.33 -1.98 -6.61
N HIS A 245 23.26 -1.20 -6.47
CA HIS A 245 22.41 -0.80 -7.59
C HIS A 245 22.40 0.69 -7.86
N CYS A 246 22.89 1.50 -6.93
CA CYS A 246 23.37 2.83 -7.22
C CYS A 246 24.58 2.75 -8.16
N PRO A 247 24.61 3.53 -9.24
CA PRO A 247 25.74 3.52 -10.17
C PRO A 247 26.90 4.36 -9.65
N ASP A 248 28.09 3.79 -9.76
CA ASP A 248 29.37 4.35 -9.31
C ASP A 248 29.83 5.55 -10.18
N GLU A 249 29.31 5.67 -11.41
CA GLU A 249 29.64 6.74 -12.35
C GLU A 249 28.38 7.44 -12.86
N ILE A 250 28.18 8.68 -12.39
CA ILE A 250 27.08 9.54 -12.82
C ILE A 250 27.64 10.75 -13.57
N GLU A 251 27.15 10.93 -14.80
CA GLU A 251 27.46 12.08 -15.65
C GLU A 251 26.84 13.38 -15.12
N GLY A 252 27.45 14.52 -15.46
CA GLY A 252 26.95 15.84 -15.08
C GLY A 252 27.68 16.48 -13.90
N LYS A 253 27.47 17.79 -13.73
CA LYS A 253 28.18 18.65 -12.76
C LYS A 253 27.25 19.49 -11.88
N GLY A 254 25.97 19.15 -11.85
CA GLY A 254 24.95 19.84 -11.06
C GLY A 254 24.23 20.97 -11.81
N PRO A 255 23.49 21.83 -11.08
CA PRO A 255 23.53 22.02 -9.63
C PRO A 255 23.06 20.79 -8.84
N TYR A 256 23.78 20.44 -7.78
CA TYR A 256 23.46 19.27 -6.96
C TYR A 256 22.23 19.51 -6.08
N TYR A 257 21.36 18.50 -6.00
CA TYR A 257 20.24 18.43 -5.09
C TYR A 257 20.72 18.50 -3.64
N GLN A 258 19.94 19.17 -2.78
CA GLN A 258 20.18 19.26 -1.35
C GLN A 258 19.00 18.61 -0.62
N ALA A 259 19.28 17.58 0.19
CA ALA A 259 18.24 16.92 0.98
C ALA A 259 17.58 17.92 1.96
N GLY A 260 16.27 17.78 2.15
CA GLY A 260 15.43 18.68 2.93
C GLY A 260 14.92 19.91 2.17
N THR A 261 15.19 20.03 0.86
CA THR A 261 14.66 21.15 0.05
C THR A 261 13.21 20.97 -0.37
N VAL A 262 12.72 19.73 -0.43
CA VAL A 262 11.32 19.38 -0.66
C VAL A 262 10.69 18.93 0.65
N ASP A 263 9.50 19.43 0.97
CA ASP A 263 8.70 18.96 2.10
C ASP A 263 7.64 17.97 1.58
N LEU A 264 7.90 16.67 1.73
CA LEU A 264 7.00 15.63 1.25
C LEU A 264 5.61 15.69 1.90
N VAL A 265 5.53 16.06 3.18
CA VAL A 265 4.24 16.18 3.89
C VAL A 265 3.42 17.33 3.30
N LYS A 266 4.09 18.43 2.96
CA LYS A 266 3.43 19.55 2.29
C LYS A 266 3.00 19.20 0.87
N VAL A 267 3.84 18.50 0.10
CA VAL A 267 3.50 18.03 -1.25
C VAL A 267 2.29 17.11 -1.21
N GLU A 268 2.26 16.13 -0.31
CA GLU A 268 1.13 15.22 -0.15
C GLU A 268 -0.15 15.99 0.15
N LYS A 269 -0.14 16.89 1.15
CA LYS A 269 -1.32 17.68 1.54
C LYS A 269 -1.81 18.65 0.48
N GLN A 270 -0.94 19.16 -0.38
CA GLN A 270 -1.32 20.07 -1.46
C GLN A 270 -2.00 19.37 -2.64
N LEU A 271 -1.71 18.07 -2.81
CA LEU A 271 -2.19 17.26 -3.91
C LEU A 271 -3.32 16.29 -3.50
N GLN A 272 -3.57 16.14 -2.19
CA GLN A 272 -4.68 15.39 -1.61
C GLN A 272 -6.03 16.11 -1.80
#